data_AF-A0A9P9Q6T9-F1
#
_entry.id   AF-A0A9P9Q6T9-F1
#
_cell.length_a   1.000
_cell.length_b   1.000
_cell.length_c   1.000
_cell.angle_alpha   90.00
_cell.angle_beta   90.00
_cell.angle_gamma   90.00
#
_symmetry.space_group_name_H-M   'P 1'
#
loop_
_entity.id
_entity.type
_entity.pdbx_description
1 polymer ?
#
loop_
_entity_poly.entity_id
_entity_poly.type
_entity_poly.pdbx_seq_one_letter_code
_entity_poly.pdbx_strand_id
1 'polypeptide(L)'
;MSRSETVIRDITSLITTFSVPFNRFAPFGYRNFVAVGNRATVVRLQDARILLLNPVPLEASILARLHELGGVHFIAADLGHHLSVADYTNVWPNAKTIGVPGLEGKRKDIKWDFICGDWWKGGPEDEFGFAQDIETVLFEGFITYGVAWYHKPSKTLIQSDLLMNLPCTEVWSVEASIHSAVIDNGHPARYNG
;
A
#
# COMPACT_ATOMS: atom_id res chain seq x y z
N MET A 1 -14.13 -21.96 11.31
CA MET A 1 -13.63 -20.96 10.35
C MET A 1 -12.87 -19.94 11.17
N SER A 2 -11.56 -19.74 10.94
CA SER A 2 -10.84 -18.68 11.66
C SER A 2 -11.42 -17.33 11.23
N ARG A 3 -11.56 -16.41 12.19
CA ARG A 3 -12.00 -15.04 11.92
C ARG A 3 -10.94 -14.40 11.02
N SER A 4 -11.35 -13.73 9.93
CA SER A 4 -10.41 -12.91 9.13
C SER A 4 -9.78 -11.88 10.06
N GLU A 5 -8.46 -11.80 10.05
CA GLU A 5 -7.70 -10.78 10.80
C GLU A 5 -7.53 -9.49 9.97
N THR A 6 -8.06 -9.48 8.73
CA THR A 6 -8.03 -8.30 7.87
C THR A 6 -8.94 -7.22 8.43
N VAL A 7 -8.38 -6.03 8.64
CA VAL A 7 -9.12 -4.81 8.96
C VAL A 7 -9.32 -4.03 7.67
N ILE A 8 -10.58 -3.81 7.28
CA ILE A 8 -10.96 -3.03 6.09
C ILE A 8 -11.46 -1.66 6.54
N ARG A 9 -10.93 -0.57 5.95
CA ARG A 9 -11.36 0.80 6.27
C ARG A 9 -11.49 1.66 5.03
N ASP A 10 -12.59 2.40 4.93
CA ASP A 10 -12.71 3.52 4.01
C ASP A 10 -12.10 4.76 4.69
N ILE A 11 -10.92 5.18 4.24
CA ILE A 11 -10.24 6.38 4.74
C ILE A 11 -10.94 7.63 4.17
N THR A 12 -11.36 7.54 2.92
CA THR A 12 -12.23 8.51 2.24
C THR A 12 -13.22 7.74 1.35
N SER A 13 -14.13 8.44 0.67
CA SER A 13 -14.98 7.81 -0.37
C SER A 13 -14.21 7.28 -1.59
N LEU A 14 -12.92 7.62 -1.73
CA LEU A 14 -12.06 7.24 -2.85
C LEU A 14 -10.89 6.33 -2.43
N ILE A 15 -10.66 6.15 -1.13
CA ILE A 15 -9.50 5.41 -0.61
C ILE A 15 -9.96 4.41 0.43
N THR A 16 -9.72 3.13 0.16
CA THR A 16 -9.96 2.00 1.07
C THR A 16 -8.64 1.31 1.39
N THR A 17 -8.43 0.88 2.63
CA THR A 17 -7.26 0.11 3.04
C THR A 17 -7.63 -1.28 3.50
N PHE A 18 -6.74 -2.25 3.25
CA PHE A 18 -6.80 -3.60 3.80
C PHE A 18 -5.54 -3.83 4.64
N SER A 19 -5.69 -3.83 5.95
CA SER A 19 -4.60 -4.03 6.90
C SER A 19 -4.61 -5.47 7.40
N VAL A 20 -3.46 -6.14 7.36
CA VAL A 20 -3.28 -7.51 7.87
C VAL A 20 -2.13 -7.58 8.87
N PRO A 21 -2.22 -8.48 9.85
CA PRO A 21 -1.11 -8.82 10.72
C PRO A 21 0.20 -9.13 9.99
N PHE A 22 1.27 -8.43 10.37
CA PHE A 22 2.61 -8.75 9.89
C PHE A 22 3.69 -8.28 10.86
N ASN A 23 4.56 -9.22 11.23
CA ASN A 23 5.64 -9.00 12.18
C ASN A 23 6.96 -8.90 11.40
N ARG A 24 7.67 -7.77 11.53
CA ARG A 24 8.94 -7.49 10.82
C ARG A 24 9.90 -6.81 11.80
N PHE A 25 11.19 -6.96 11.53
CA PHE A 25 12.29 -6.34 12.27
C PHE A 25 12.52 -6.82 13.71
N ALA A 26 13.79 -7.16 13.93
CA ALA A 26 14.51 -7.20 15.20
C ALA A 26 15.94 -6.70 14.90
N PRO A 27 16.18 -5.38 14.83
CA PRO A 27 17.54 -4.88 14.70
C PRO A 27 18.29 -5.09 16.03
N PHE A 28 19.56 -5.48 15.95
CA PHE A 28 20.48 -5.59 17.10
C PHE A 28 20.13 -6.64 18.18
N GLY A 29 19.73 -7.86 17.80
CA GLY A 29 19.71 -8.99 18.73
C GLY A 29 18.59 -8.98 19.78
N TYR A 30 17.62 -8.05 19.68
CA TYR A 30 16.38 -8.15 20.43
C TYR A 30 15.52 -9.29 19.88
N ARG A 31 15.21 -10.27 20.72
CA ARG A 31 14.43 -11.48 20.34
C ARG A 31 12.94 -11.23 20.05
N ASN A 32 12.51 -9.97 19.90
CA ASN A 32 11.10 -9.63 19.76
C ASN A 32 10.83 -9.03 18.38
N PHE A 33 9.92 -9.66 17.65
CA PHE A 33 9.39 -9.11 16.40
C PHE A 33 8.63 -7.82 16.67
N VAL A 34 8.83 -6.79 15.83
CA VAL A 34 8.01 -5.58 15.86
C VAL A 34 6.76 -5.80 15.01
N ALA A 35 5.60 -5.51 15.60
CA ALA A 35 4.31 -5.54 14.93
C ALA A 35 4.20 -4.32 13.98
N VAL A 36 4.65 -4.49 12.74
CA VAL A 36 4.63 -3.41 11.72
C VAL A 36 3.33 -3.41 10.91
N GLY A 37 2.68 -4.56 10.78
CA GLY A 37 1.53 -4.77 9.91
C GLY A 37 1.88 -4.71 8.42
N ASN A 38 0.97 -5.18 7.58
CA ASN A 38 1.06 -5.03 6.12
C ASN A 38 -0.25 -4.45 5.61
N ARG A 39 -0.20 -3.59 4.59
CA ARG A 39 -1.36 -2.85 4.13
C ARG A 39 -1.38 -2.69 2.62
N ALA A 40 -2.49 -3.11 2.03
CA ALA A 40 -2.85 -2.72 0.69
C ALA A 40 -3.72 -1.46 0.73
N THR A 41 -3.58 -0.61 -0.29
CA THR A 41 -4.40 0.59 -0.46
C THR A 41 -5.07 0.55 -1.82
N VAL A 42 -6.39 0.70 -1.81
CA VAL A 42 -7.23 0.81 -2.99
C VAL A 42 -7.55 2.27 -3.21
N VAL A 43 -7.29 2.76 -4.42
CA VAL A 43 -7.68 4.09 -4.88
C VAL A 43 -8.68 3.95 -6.00
N ARG A 44 -9.85 4.58 -5.85
CA ARG A 44 -10.82 4.75 -6.91
C ARG A 44 -10.52 6.03 -7.67
N LEU A 45 -10.11 5.87 -8.93
CA LEU A 45 -9.82 6.97 -9.84
C LEU A 45 -11.12 7.68 -10.28
N GLN A 46 -11.01 8.91 -10.79
CA GLN A 46 -12.18 9.69 -11.21
C GLN A 46 -13.02 9.02 -12.31
N ASP A 47 -12.41 8.20 -13.16
CA ASP A 47 -13.11 7.40 -14.17
C ASP A 47 -13.63 6.05 -13.65
N ALA A 48 -13.67 5.89 -12.33
CA ALA A 48 -14.09 4.71 -11.59
C ALA A 48 -13.21 3.46 -11.75
N ARG A 49 -12.08 3.52 -12.48
CA ARG A 49 -11.07 2.45 -12.44
C ARG A 49 -10.45 2.37 -11.05
N ILE A 50 -9.96 1.17 -10.72
CA ILE A 50 -9.40 0.87 -9.39
C ILE A 50 -7.90 0.59 -9.51
N LEU A 51 -7.13 1.37 -8.74
CA LEU A 51 -5.71 1.18 -8.53
C LEU A 51 -5.48 0.52 -7.16
N LEU A 52 -4.91 -0.68 -7.17
CA LEU A 52 -4.51 -1.42 -5.98
C LEU A 52 -3.01 -1.29 -5.76
N LEU A 53 -2.60 -0.76 -4.62
CA LEU A 53 -1.21 -0.58 -4.22
C LEU A 53 -0.85 -1.62 -3.15
N ASN A 54 0.32 -2.24 -3.29
CA ASN A 54 0.95 -3.16 -2.34
C ASN A 54 0.04 -4.32 -1.87
N PRO A 55 -0.32 -5.26 -2.77
CA PRO A 55 -1.28 -6.31 -2.48
C PRO A 55 -0.89 -7.20 -1.28
N VAL A 56 -1.81 -7.34 -0.33
CA VAL A 56 -1.75 -8.27 0.82
C VAL A 56 -2.33 -9.63 0.42
N PRO A 57 -2.21 -10.71 1.23
CA PRO A 57 -2.83 -11.99 0.88
C PRO A 57 -4.33 -11.85 0.57
N LEU A 58 -4.79 -12.45 -0.53
CA LEU A 58 -6.16 -12.29 -0.99
C LEU A 58 -7.13 -13.19 -0.21
N GLU A 59 -7.73 -12.63 0.84
CA GLU A 59 -8.79 -13.29 1.62
C GLU A 59 -10.18 -13.07 1.02
N ALA A 60 -11.15 -13.89 1.40
CA ALA A 60 -12.53 -13.81 0.91
C ALA A 60 -13.19 -12.44 1.18
N SER A 61 -12.90 -11.80 2.31
CA SER A 61 -13.38 -10.46 2.66
C SER A 61 -12.82 -9.38 1.74
N ILE A 62 -11.52 -9.46 1.42
CA ILE A 62 -10.83 -8.54 0.50
C ILE A 62 -11.38 -8.72 -0.91
N LEU A 63 -11.54 -9.96 -1.36
CA LEU A 63 -12.11 -10.28 -2.66
C LEU A 63 -13.53 -9.73 -2.81
N ALA A 64 -14.40 -9.98 -1.84
CA ALA A 64 -15.77 -9.47 -1.84
C ALA A 64 -15.78 -7.94 -1.90
N ARG A 65 -14.96 -7.27 -1.07
CA ARG A 65 -14.87 -5.81 -1.06
C ARG A 65 -14.35 -5.24 -2.38
N LEU A 66 -13.36 -5.87 -3.00
CA LEU A 66 -12.86 -5.43 -4.31
C LEU A 66 -13.90 -5.59 -5.42
N HIS A 67 -14.74 -6.63 -5.37
CA HIS A 67 -15.88 -6.75 -6.28
C HIS A 67 -16.91 -5.63 -6.07
N GLU A 68 -17.24 -5.28 -4.81
CA GLU A 68 -18.13 -4.15 -4.50
C GLU A 68 -17.59 -2.82 -5.04
N LEU A 69 -16.26 -2.63 -5.01
CA LEU A 69 -15.59 -1.44 -5.51
C LEU A 69 -15.51 -1.38 -7.05
N GLY A 70 -15.90 -2.44 -7.77
CA GLY A 70 -15.90 -2.50 -9.24
C GLY A 70 -14.78 -3.32 -9.88
N GLY A 71 -14.00 -4.05 -9.08
CA GLY A 71 -12.88 -4.89 -9.55
C GLY A 71 -11.59 -4.10 -9.80
N VAL A 72 -10.46 -4.82 -9.88
CA VAL A 72 -9.12 -4.20 -9.95
C VAL A 72 -8.70 -3.98 -11.40
N HIS A 73 -8.21 -2.76 -11.70
CA HIS A 73 -7.77 -2.37 -13.05
C HIS A 73 -6.25 -2.18 -13.12
N PHE A 74 -5.64 -1.75 -12.02
CA PHE A 74 -4.20 -1.57 -11.90
C PHE A 74 -3.70 -2.23 -10.60
N ILE A 75 -2.57 -2.93 -10.66
CA ILE A 75 -1.93 -3.57 -9.51
C ILE A 75 -0.48 -3.09 -9.45
N ALA A 76 -0.15 -2.30 -8.44
CA ALA A 76 1.20 -1.79 -8.24
C ALA A 76 1.89 -2.45 -7.04
N ALA A 77 3.16 -2.81 -7.19
CA ALA A 77 3.96 -3.35 -6.09
C ALA A 77 5.44 -2.93 -6.18
N ASP A 78 6.08 -2.85 -5.03
CA ASP A 78 7.52 -2.69 -4.89
C ASP A 78 8.22 -4.03 -4.53
N LEU A 79 9.55 -4.03 -4.32
CA LEU A 79 10.29 -5.27 -4.00
C LEU A 79 9.96 -5.85 -2.62
N GLY A 80 9.28 -5.10 -1.75
CA GLY A 80 8.78 -5.54 -0.45
C GLY A 80 7.35 -6.09 -0.48
N HIS A 81 6.53 -5.68 -1.45
CA HIS A 81 5.08 -5.91 -1.44
C HIS A 81 4.55 -6.70 -2.65
N HIS A 82 5.41 -7.44 -3.35
CA HIS A 82 5.02 -8.14 -4.58
C HIS A 82 4.44 -9.54 -4.37
N LEU A 83 4.56 -10.15 -3.18
CA LEU A 83 4.28 -11.59 -2.97
C LEU A 83 2.89 -12.01 -3.44
N SER A 84 1.87 -11.24 -3.09
CA SER A 84 0.47 -11.58 -3.37
C SER A 84 0.01 -11.25 -4.79
N VAL A 85 0.82 -10.57 -5.62
CA VAL A 85 0.40 -10.05 -6.95
C VAL A 85 -0.23 -11.14 -7.84
N ALA A 86 0.29 -12.38 -7.80
CA ALA A 86 -0.22 -13.48 -8.61
C ALA A 86 -1.69 -13.81 -8.33
N ASP A 87 -2.08 -13.80 -7.05
CA ASP A 87 -3.45 -14.10 -6.62
C ASP A 87 -4.44 -13.10 -7.21
N TYR A 88 -4.05 -11.82 -7.28
CA TYR A 88 -4.86 -10.76 -7.86
C TYR A 88 -4.91 -10.84 -9.38
N THR A 89 -3.80 -11.12 -10.06
CA THR A 89 -3.80 -11.28 -11.52
C THR A 89 -4.57 -12.53 -11.97
N ASN A 90 -4.68 -13.57 -11.12
CA ASN A 90 -5.51 -14.73 -11.41
C ASN A 90 -7.01 -14.39 -11.41
N VAL A 91 -7.44 -13.45 -10.55
CA VAL A 91 -8.83 -12.98 -10.47
C VAL A 91 -9.12 -11.91 -11.53
N TRP A 92 -8.20 -10.97 -11.72
CA TRP A 92 -8.30 -9.87 -12.68
C TRP A 92 -7.18 -9.98 -13.73
N PRO A 93 -7.26 -10.92 -14.69
CA PRO A 93 -6.20 -11.16 -15.67
C PRO A 93 -5.97 -10.01 -16.66
N ASN A 94 -6.92 -9.08 -16.75
CA ASN A 94 -6.80 -7.88 -17.58
C ASN A 94 -6.25 -6.67 -16.81
N ALA A 95 -6.04 -6.78 -15.49
CA ALA A 95 -5.47 -5.70 -14.71
C ALA A 95 -4.02 -5.43 -15.14
N LYS A 96 -3.68 -4.15 -15.30
CA LYS A 96 -2.33 -3.72 -15.66
C LYS A 96 -1.43 -3.72 -14.44
N THR A 97 -0.25 -4.32 -14.57
CA THR A 97 0.70 -4.46 -13.47
C THR A 97 1.78 -3.39 -13.54
N ILE A 98 2.03 -2.73 -12.42
CA ILE A 98 3.02 -1.68 -12.27
C ILE A 98 4.06 -2.17 -11.28
N GLY A 99 5.29 -2.35 -11.75
CA GLY A 99 6.41 -2.80 -10.94
C GLY A 99 7.49 -1.74 -10.80
N VAL A 100 8.56 -2.14 -10.13
CA VAL A 100 9.78 -1.37 -9.92
C VAL A 100 10.97 -2.19 -10.40
N PRO A 101 12.14 -1.56 -10.61
CA PRO A 101 13.32 -2.27 -11.10
C PRO A 101 13.65 -3.49 -10.23
N GLY A 102 13.97 -4.60 -10.89
CA GLY A 102 14.26 -5.88 -10.25
C GLY A 102 13.06 -6.82 -10.12
N LEU A 103 11.82 -6.34 -10.17
CA LEU A 103 10.64 -7.23 -10.12
C LEU A 103 10.52 -8.14 -11.34
N GLU A 104 10.89 -7.66 -12.53
CA GLU A 104 10.95 -8.49 -13.74
C GLU A 104 11.94 -9.66 -13.61
N GLY A 105 12.99 -9.51 -12.79
CA GLY A 105 13.94 -10.56 -12.45
C GLY A 105 13.39 -11.53 -11.41
N LYS A 106 12.79 -10.97 -10.34
CA LYS A 106 12.33 -11.70 -9.15
C LYS A 106 11.02 -12.47 -9.34
N ARG A 107 10.14 -11.99 -10.23
CA ARG A 107 8.80 -12.53 -10.49
C ARG A 107 8.60 -12.79 -11.98
N LYS A 108 9.16 -13.90 -12.46
CA LYS A 108 9.02 -14.38 -13.85
C LYS A 108 7.61 -14.89 -14.18
N ASP A 109 6.83 -15.18 -13.15
CA ASP A 109 5.42 -15.58 -13.23
C ASP A 109 4.47 -14.40 -13.48
N ILE A 110 4.94 -13.16 -13.27
CA ILE A 110 4.16 -11.94 -13.49
C ILE A 110 4.66 -11.23 -14.74
N LYS A 111 3.75 -10.96 -15.67
CA LYS A 111 4.00 -9.97 -16.73
C LYS A 111 3.82 -8.58 -16.12
N TRP A 112 4.87 -7.77 -16.12
CA TRP A 112 4.82 -6.36 -15.72
C TRP A 112 4.51 -5.49 -16.94
N ASP A 113 3.38 -4.76 -16.93
CA ASP A 113 3.02 -3.85 -18.03
C ASP A 113 3.80 -2.53 -17.98
N PHE A 114 4.22 -2.10 -16.79
CA PHE A 114 5.07 -0.92 -16.59
C PHE A 114 6.08 -1.14 -15.47
N ILE A 115 7.29 -0.62 -15.63
CA ILE A 115 8.34 -0.61 -14.59
C ILE A 115 8.75 0.83 -14.32
N CYS A 116 8.55 1.30 -13.09
CA CYS A 116 8.97 2.63 -12.66
C CYS A 116 10.49 2.79 -12.78
N GLY A 117 10.96 4.02 -13.05
CA GLY A 117 12.37 4.40 -12.89
C GLY A 117 13.01 5.17 -14.05
N ASP A 118 12.33 5.30 -15.19
CA ASP A 118 12.79 6.21 -16.25
C ASP A 118 12.01 7.53 -16.18
N TRP A 119 12.54 8.49 -15.41
CA TRP A 119 11.93 9.80 -15.22
C TRP A 119 11.68 10.57 -16.54
N TRP A 120 12.40 10.23 -17.61
CA TRP A 120 12.22 10.84 -18.92
C TRP A 120 11.01 10.29 -19.68
N LYS A 121 10.52 9.10 -19.31
CA LYS A 121 9.34 8.46 -19.92
C LYS A 121 8.03 8.81 -19.23
N GLY A 122 8.08 9.59 -18.15
CA GLY A 122 6.91 9.88 -17.33
C GLY A 122 6.58 8.73 -16.37
N GLY A 123 5.45 8.87 -15.67
CA GLY A 123 5.00 7.91 -14.68
C GLY A 123 3.99 6.89 -15.24
N PRO A 124 3.64 5.84 -14.48
CA PRO A 124 2.52 4.97 -14.82
C PRO A 124 1.21 5.74 -15.01
N GLU A 125 1.05 6.88 -14.34
CA GLU A 125 -0.09 7.77 -14.50
C GLU A 125 -0.21 8.40 -15.88
N ASP A 126 0.90 8.63 -16.57
CA ASP A 126 0.92 9.14 -17.94
C ASP A 126 0.63 8.01 -18.93
N GLU A 127 1.29 6.87 -18.76
CA GLU A 127 1.13 5.68 -19.62
C GLU A 127 -0.32 5.16 -19.62
N PHE A 128 -0.93 5.07 -18.43
CA PHE A 128 -2.26 4.49 -18.27
C PHE A 128 -3.39 5.53 -18.18
N GLY A 129 -3.06 6.81 -18.34
CA GLY A 129 -4.02 7.91 -18.43
C GLY A 129 -4.80 8.15 -17.15
N PHE A 130 -4.11 8.24 -16.01
CA PHE A 130 -4.69 8.62 -14.71
C PHE A 130 -3.89 9.74 -14.01
N ALA A 131 -3.10 10.52 -14.76
CA ALA A 131 -2.31 11.66 -14.26
C ALA A 131 -3.13 12.78 -13.61
N GLN A 132 -4.46 12.84 -13.80
CA GLN A 132 -5.32 13.78 -13.07
C GLN A 132 -5.59 13.33 -11.63
N ASP A 133 -5.47 12.03 -11.34
CA ASP A 133 -5.74 11.43 -10.03
C ASP A 133 -4.46 11.25 -9.22
N ILE A 134 -3.38 10.81 -9.87
CA ILE A 134 -2.16 10.35 -9.22
C ILE A 134 -0.94 11.09 -9.77
N GLU A 135 0.03 11.32 -8.89
CA GLU A 135 1.41 11.65 -9.23
C GLU A 135 2.33 10.70 -8.47
N THR A 136 3.36 10.18 -9.13
CA THR A 136 4.26 9.19 -8.54
C THR A 136 5.71 9.64 -8.48
N VAL A 137 6.41 9.16 -7.45
CA VAL A 137 7.86 9.36 -7.27
C VAL A 137 8.47 8.04 -6.84
N LEU A 138 9.42 7.52 -7.63
CA LEU A 138 10.23 6.36 -7.27
C LEU A 138 11.39 6.77 -6.36
N PHE A 139 11.63 5.99 -5.30
CA PHE A 139 12.78 6.17 -4.41
C PHE A 139 13.84 5.09 -4.69
N GLU A 140 14.70 5.34 -5.69
CA GLU A 140 15.74 4.41 -6.15
C GLU A 140 16.78 4.07 -5.05
N GLY A 141 17.01 4.98 -4.11
CA GLY A 141 17.96 4.78 -3.01
C GLY A 141 17.42 3.90 -1.87
N PHE A 142 16.14 3.51 -1.91
CA PHE A 142 15.53 2.67 -0.88
C PHE A 142 15.59 1.19 -1.28
N ILE A 143 15.88 0.30 -0.33
CA ILE A 143 16.16 -1.12 -0.62
C ILE A 143 15.01 -1.86 -1.32
N THR A 144 13.77 -1.40 -1.13
CA THR A 144 12.62 -2.00 -1.80
C THR A 144 12.19 -1.28 -3.08
N TYR A 145 12.89 -0.22 -3.49
CA TYR A 145 12.47 0.69 -4.57
C TYR A 145 11.04 1.22 -4.33
N GLY A 146 10.80 1.74 -3.12
CA GLY A 146 9.48 2.25 -2.74
C GLY A 146 8.98 3.35 -3.68
N VAL A 147 7.69 3.34 -3.99
CA VAL A 147 7.03 4.39 -4.79
C VAL A 147 6.09 5.15 -3.87
N ALA A 148 6.22 6.48 -3.87
CA ALA A 148 5.23 7.35 -3.26
C ALA A 148 4.17 7.72 -4.29
N TRP A 149 2.90 7.64 -3.88
CA TRP A 149 1.73 7.90 -4.71
C TRP A 149 0.94 9.04 -4.10
N TYR A 150 0.91 10.19 -4.75
CA TYR A 150 0.12 11.33 -4.31
C TYR A 150 -1.24 11.35 -5.03
N HIS A 151 -2.30 11.04 -4.28
CA HIS A 151 -3.67 11.15 -4.77
C HIS A 151 -4.14 12.60 -4.69
N LYS A 152 -4.19 13.26 -5.85
CA LYS A 152 -4.47 14.69 -6.01
C LYS A 152 -5.85 15.08 -5.49
N PRO A 153 -6.94 14.34 -5.79
CA PRO A 153 -8.29 14.71 -5.35
C PRO A 153 -8.44 14.78 -3.82
N SER A 154 -7.88 13.82 -3.08
CA SER A 154 -7.97 13.80 -1.61
C SER A 154 -6.77 14.43 -0.90
N LYS A 155 -5.77 14.88 -1.66
CA LYS A 155 -4.48 15.38 -1.14
C LYS A 155 -3.81 14.38 -0.20
N THR A 156 -3.84 13.10 -0.56
CA THR A 156 -3.32 12.02 0.29
C THR A 156 -2.05 11.45 -0.30
N LEU A 157 -0.98 11.41 0.50
CA LEU A 157 0.24 10.70 0.17
C LEU A 157 0.12 9.24 0.64
N ILE A 158 0.30 8.30 -0.27
CA ILE A 158 0.33 6.87 -0.01
C ILE A 158 1.75 6.39 -0.26
N GLN A 159 2.36 5.77 0.76
CA GLN A 159 3.72 5.26 0.70
C GLN A 159 3.80 3.97 1.53
N SER A 160 4.73 3.08 1.16
CA SER A 160 4.93 1.80 1.84
C SER A 160 5.89 1.92 3.03
N ASP A 161 7.16 1.57 2.81
CA ASP A 161 8.20 1.43 3.83
C ASP A 161 9.02 2.72 4.01
N LEU A 162 8.67 3.80 3.30
CA LEU A 162 9.43 5.07 3.32
C LEU A 162 9.26 5.82 4.63
N LEU A 163 8.10 5.67 5.29
CA LEU A 163 7.84 6.21 6.62
C LEU A 163 7.00 5.22 7.44
N MET A 164 7.48 4.91 8.65
CA MET A 164 6.80 4.01 9.59
C MET A 164 6.57 4.74 10.92
N ASN A 165 5.35 4.63 11.45
CA ASN A 165 5.01 5.14 12.79
C ASN A 165 5.05 3.99 13.79
N LEU A 166 6.22 3.74 14.39
CA LEU A 166 6.44 2.58 15.26
C LEU A 166 6.09 2.87 16.73
N PRO A 167 5.50 1.90 17.47
CA PRO A 167 4.93 0.65 16.96
C PRO A 167 3.65 0.92 16.15
N CYS A 168 3.44 0.18 15.05
CA CYS A 168 2.35 0.43 14.09
C CYS A 168 0.97 -0.01 14.59
N THR A 169 0.57 0.36 15.82
CA THR A 169 -0.65 -0.13 16.50
C THR A 169 -1.94 0.11 15.71
N GLU A 170 -2.01 1.16 14.89
CA GLU A 170 -3.16 1.50 14.04
C GLU A 170 -3.50 0.41 13.02
N VAL A 171 -2.49 -0.29 12.48
CA VAL A 171 -2.68 -1.35 11.48
C VAL A 171 -3.39 -2.57 12.09
N TRP A 172 -3.35 -2.69 13.42
CA TRP A 172 -3.88 -3.82 14.19
C TRP A 172 -5.16 -3.49 14.93
N SER A 173 -5.58 -2.21 14.98
CA SER A 173 -6.79 -1.84 15.70
C SER A 173 -8.04 -2.24 14.90
N VAL A 174 -9.04 -2.79 15.57
CA VAL A 174 -10.37 -3.06 14.98
C VAL A 174 -11.30 -1.85 15.08
N GLU A 175 -10.93 -0.84 15.87
CA GLU A 175 -11.69 0.40 16.01
C GLU A 175 -11.08 1.53 15.16
N ALA A 176 -11.94 2.27 14.46
CA ALA A 176 -11.60 3.50 13.77
C ALA A 176 -11.37 4.63 14.80
N SER A 177 -10.29 4.56 15.58
CA SER A 177 -9.86 5.73 16.33
C SER A 177 -9.21 6.71 15.34
N ILE A 178 -10.02 7.66 14.88
CA ILE A 178 -9.52 8.93 14.35
C ILE A 178 -8.81 9.68 15.50
N HIS A 179 -7.60 9.26 15.82
CA HIS A 179 -6.65 10.18 16.43
C HIS A 179 -6.03 10.97 15.29
N SER A 180 -6.58 12.16 15.06
CA SER A 180 -5.81 13.25 14.49
C SER A 180 -4.48 13.29 15.24
N ALA A 181 -3.39 12.89 14.58
CA ALA A 181 -2.05 13.11 15.07
C ALA A 181 -1.82 14.62 15.05
N VAL A 182 -2.34 15.31 16.07
CA VAL A 182 -1.83 16.61 16.46
C VAL A 182 -0.42 16.31 16.95
N ILE A 183 0.57 16.76 16.18
CA ILE A 183 1.94 16.85 16.68
C ILE A 183 1.88 17.92 17.77
N ASP A 184 1.67 17.49 19.01
CA ASP A 184 1.78 18.37 20.18
C ASP A 184 3.27 18.62 20.43
N ASN A 185 3.74 19.79 20.03
CA ASN A 185 5.08 20.29 20.32
C ASN A 185 5.16 20.83 21.76
N GLY A 186 4.78 20.01 22.75
CA GLY A 186 4.62 20.42 24.15
C GLY A 186 5.57 19.73 25.13
N HIS A 187 6.58 20.47 25.58
CA HIS A 187 7.50 20.30 26.73
C HIS A 187 7.41 19.07 27.69
N PRO A 188 8.58 18.59 28.21
CA PRO A 188 8.61 17.50 29.18
C PRO A 188 8.02 17.95 30.53
N ALA A 189 6.92 17.31 30.95
CA ALA A 189 6.42 17.41 32.30
C ALA A 189 7.40 16.75 33.28
N ARG A 190 7.90 17.55 34.22
CA ARG A 190 8.64 17.09 35.40
C ARG A 190 7.71 16.24 36.27
N TYR A 191 8.13 15.02 36.59
CA TYR A 191 7.50 14.25 37.66
C TYR A 191 8.03 14.74 39.02
N ASN A 192 7.14 15.29 39.84
CA ASN A 192 7.33 15.40 41.28
C ASN A 192 6.69 14.17 41.94
N GLY A 193 7.46 13.50 42.79
CA GLY A 193 7.06 12.33 43.59
C GLY A 193 8.29 11.62 44.13
#